data_AF-A0A0G1AFT9-F1
#
_entry.id   AF-A0A0G1AFT9-F1
#
_cell.length_a   1.000
_cell.length_b   1.000
_cell.length_c   1.000
_cell.angle_alpha   90.00
_cell.angle_beta   90.00
_cell.angle_gamma   90.00
#
_symmetry.space_group_name_H-M   'P 1'
#
loop_
_entity.id
_entity.type
_entity.pdbx_description
1 polymer ?
#
loop_
_entity_poly.entity_id
_entity_poly.type
_entity_poly.pdbx_seq_one_letter_code
_entity_poly.pdbx_strand_id
1 'polypeptide(L)'
;MFTTLLHKITKYPVVQIILVAVVFVLGILIRTQYFDQESKDIYAYTKAIADLTSGINPYKWTVETFSNIDDPSNHGFAYLPGMLYLDTALMYLGDFLKIDFKYIWKVPVLIADIGIGIFIFLATRKRSFFLRILMVAIWFFNPYAYFRGGYTYFDPITIFFMLLSLYYLEKNSVKSGLLYALAISTKTFPYLIFPVFVFTLLPVSITQFKQNKNILKTELAKFLMAGLAVAILISLPFMKSVEDFSTYLNGAVFVHAERFVQGRPFLYYISYYWKIELFRIIPFGVYTILASFSGWILLAFVWFKKITKDKYILSVIPFLTFYLFTPVLNRTYLTWFLPLFLIATTRIFRKWYYVVLVNATFYVFCAWYLIPWERGFHEWHP
;
A
#
# COMPACT_ATOMS: atom_id res chain seq x y z
N MET A 1 -20.75 -32.81 -1.62
CA MET A 1 -22.11 -32.25 -1.84
C MET A 1 -22.07 -30.74 -2.11
N PHE A 2 -21.48 -29.93 -1.21
CA PHE A 2 -21.43 -28.46 -1.37
C PHE A 2 -20.77 -27.97 -2.68
N THR A 3 -19.65 -28.58 -3.07
CA THR A 3 -18.91 -28.24 -4.30
C THR A 3 -19.74 -28.46 -5.57
N THR A 4 -20.53 -29.53 -5.62
CA THR A 4 -21.38 -29.88 -6.76
C THR A 4 -22.55 -28.91 -6.91
N LEU A 5 -23.18 -28.52 -5.80
CA LEU A 5 -24.28 -27.55 -5.79
C LEU A 5 -23.79 -26.16 -6.22
N LEU A 6 -22.70 -25.69 -5.62
CA LEU A 6 -22.10 -24.41 -5.97
C LEU A 6 -21.70 -24.35 -7.45
N HIS A 7 -21.15 -25.45 -7.99
CA HIS A 7 -20.81 -25.54 -9.40
C HIS A 7 -22.05 -25.45 -10.31
N LYS A 8 -23.19 -26.05 -9.93
CA LYS A 8 -24.44 -25.95 -10.70
C LYS A 8 -24.99 -24.51 -10.70
N ILE A 9 -25.07 -23.89 -9.52
CA ILE A 9 -25.64 -22.53 -9.36
C ILE A 9 -24.78 -21.48 -10.08
N THR A 10 -23.46 -21.62 -10.02
CA THR A 10 -22.53 -20.66 -10.64
C THR A 10 -22.42 -20.81 -12.16
N LYS A 11 -23.18 -21.69 -12.83
CA LYS A 11 -23.23 -21.75 -14.30
C LYS A 11 -24.05 -20.61 -14.92
N TYR A 12 -24.99 -20.02 -14.18
CA TYR A 12 -25.88 -19.01 -14.70
C TYR A 12 -25.26 -17.60 -14.60
N PRO A 13 -25.07 -16.88 -15.73
CA PRO A 13 -24.44 -15.56 -15.72
C PRO A 13 -25.16 -14.54 -14.82
N VAL A 14 -26.49 -14.56 -14.79
CA VAL A 14 -27.30 -13.67 -13.94
C VAL A 14 -26.97 -13.87 -12.47
N VAL A 15 -26.86 -15.13 -12.01
CA VAL A 15 -26.48 -15.44 -10.63
C VAL A 15 -25.06 -14.95 -10.33
N GLN A 16 -24.13 -15.11 -11.27
CA GLN A 16 -22.77 -14.57 -11.11
C GLN A 16 -22.78 -13.04 -10.95
N ILE A 17 -23.54 -12.32 -11.79
CA ILE A 17 -23.66 -10.85 -11.74
C ILE A 17 -24.26 -10.42 -10.38
N ILE A 18 -25.33 -11.08 -9.94
CA ILE A 18 -25.96 -10.80 -8.64
C ILE A 18 -24.95 -11.01 -7.50
N LEU A 19 -24.21 -12.12 -7.50
CA LEU A 19 -23.22 -12.39 -6.44
C LEU A 19 -22.06 -11.38 -6.44
N VAL A 20 -21.59 -10.95 -7.61
CA VAL A 20 -20.62 -9.84 -7.71
C VAL A 20 -21.24 -8.58 -7.10
N ALA A 21 -22.43 -8.17 -7.57
CA ALA A 21 -23.09 -6.96 -7.10
C ALA A 21 -23.30 -6.97 -5.59
N VAL A 22 -23.77 -8.08 -5.00
CA VAL A 22 -23.97 -8.23 -3.55
C VAL A 22 -22.67 -8.01 -2.80
N VAL A 23 -21.56 -8.64 -3.21
CA VAL A 23 -20.26 -8.48 -2.51
C VAL A 23 -19.76 -7.03 -2.58
N PHE A 24 -19.89 -6.37 -3.72
CA PHE A 24 -19.50 -4.96 -3.86
C PHE A 24 -20.40 -4.02 -3.07
N VAL A 25 -21.72 -4.20 -3.13
CA VAL A 25 -22.68 -3.37 -2.38
C VAL A 25 -22.46 -3.52 -0.88
N LEU A 26 -22.32 -4.75 -0.36
CA LEU A 26 -22.02 -4.98 1.05
C LEU A 26 -20.66 -4.39 1.44
N GLY A 27 -19.65 -4.51 0.57
CA GLY A 27 -18.36 -3.86 0.76
C GLY A 27 -18.51 -2.34 0.92
N ILE A 28 -19.22 -1.68 0.00
CA ILE A 28 -19.49 -0.24 0.01
C ILE A 28 -20.23 0.16 1.28
N LEU A 29 -21.34 -0.53 1.62
CA LEU A 29 -22.16 -0.22 2.79
C LEU A 29 -21.33 -0.23 4.08
N ILE A 30 -20.41 -1.19 4.22
CA ILE A 30 -19.49 -1.27 5.37
C ILE A 30 -18.54 -0.07 5.45
N ARG A 31 -18.16 0.57 4.33
CA ARG A 31 -17.30 1.77 4.38
C ARG A 31 -18.12 3.01 4.66
N THR A 32 -19.28 3.13 4.02
CA THR A 32 -20.12 4.33 4.11
C THR A 32 -20.68 4.56 5.51
N GLN A 33 -20.85 3.51 6.32
CA GLN A 33 -21.26 3.66 7.73
C GLN A 33 -20.25 4.46 8.60
N TYR A 34 -19.02 4.67 8.09
CA TYR A 34 -17.96 5.40 8.79
C TYR A 34 -17.63 6.74 8.11
N PHE A 35 -18.48 7.23 7.20
CA PHE A 35 -18.22 8.46 6.45
C PHE A 35 -18.28 9.73 7.32
N ASP A 36 -19.00 9.67 8.43
CA ASP A 36 -19.12 10.73 9.43
C ASP A 36 -17.93 10.84 10.40
N GLN A 37 -17.12 9.79 10.53
CA GLN A 37 -15.97 9.77 11.44
C GLN A 37 -14.82 10.68 11.00
N GLU A 38 -14.16 11.33 11.94
CA GLU A 38 -12.98 12.17 11.65
C GLU A 38 -11.67 11.46 12.02
N SER A 39 -10.65 11.63 11.19
CA SER A 39 -9.29 11.17 11.50
C SER A 39 -8.65 12.11 12.51
N LYS A 40 -7.84 11.59 13.44
CA LYS A 40 -6.98 12.43 14.28
C LYS A 40 -6.02 13.30 13.45
N ASP A 41 -5.67 12.83 12.26
CA ASP A 41 -4.75 13.52 11.36
C ASP A 41 -5.41 14.69 10.59
N ILE A 42 -6.75 14.86 10.65
CA ILE A 42 -7.45 15.85 9.79
C ILE A 42 -6.93 17.28 9.98
N TYR A 43 -6.53 17.65 11.20
CA TYR A 43 -5.90 18.93 11.49
C TYR A 43 -4.57 19.09 10.73
N ALA A 44 -3.72 18.06 10.73
CA ALA A 44 -2.43 18.13 10.05
C ALA A 44 -2.59 18.30 8.53
N TYR A 45 -3.59 17.65 7.94
CA TYR A 45 -3.92 17.79 6.52
C TYR A 45 -4.47 19.17 6.19
N THR A 46 -5.48 19.64 6.93
CA THR A 46 -6.10 20.96 6.71
C THR A 46 -5.09 22.10 6.90
N LYS A 47 -4.23 22.03 7.92
CA LYS A 47 -3.13 22.97 8.10
C LYS A 47 -2.14 22.93 6.93
N ALA A 48 -1.71 21.75 6.48
CA ALA A 48 -0.79 21.64 5.35
C ALA A 48 -1.38 22.23 4.06
N ILE A 49 -2.69 22.08 3.83
CA ILE A 49 -3.39 22.69 2.70
C ILE A 49 -3.42 24.22 2.85
N ALA A 50 -3.75 24.74 4.05
CA ALA A 50 -3.76 26.17 4.32
C ALA A 50 -2.37 26.80 4.11
N ASP A 51 -1.31 26.13 4.60
CA ASP A 51 0.08 26.57 4.41
C ASP A 51 0.44 26.56 2.91
N LEU A 52 0.17 25.46 2.20
CA LEU A 52 0.45 25.34 0.75
C LEU A 52 -0.25 26.43 -0.06
N THR A 53 -1.53 26.65 0.19
CA THR A 53 -2.36 27.64 -0.54
C THR A 53 -1.99 29.09 -0.21
N SER A 54 -1.40 29.33 0.97
CA SER A 54 -0.83 30.61 1.37
C SER A 54 0.61 30.82 0.86
N GLY A 55 1.15 29.86 0.10
CA GLY A 55 2.51 29.91 -0.44
C GLY A 55 3.61 29.57 0.58
N ILE A 56 3.23 29.08 1.76
CA ILE A 56 4.13 28.60 2.82
C ILE A 56 4.43 27.12 2.57
N ASN A 57 5.67 26.71 2.80
CA ASN A 57 6.03 25.30 2.73
C ASN A 57 5.46 24.55 3.96
N PRO A 58 4.48 23.63 3.77
CA PRO A 58 3.82 22.93 4.87
C PRO A 58 4.77 22.02 5.65
N TYR A 59 5.89 21.61 5.04
CA TYR A 59 6.88 20.75 5.69
C TYR A 59 7.71 21.48 6.74
N LYS A 60 7.68 22.83 6.81
CA LYS A 60 8.31 23.58 7.91
C LYS A 60 7.76 23.14 9.26
N TRP A 61 6.43 23.13 9.38
CA TRP A 61 5.74 22.69 10.59
C TRP A 61 5.91 21.18 10.82
N THR A 62 5.97 20.37 9.76
CA THR A 62 6.28 18.94 9.89
C THR A 62 7.66 18.71 10.52
N VAL A 63 8.70 19.39 10.06
CA VAL A 63 10.05 19.23 10.63
C VAL A 63 10.08 19.72 12.09
N GLU A 64 9.46 20.87 12.38
CA GLU A 64 9.37 21.44 13.74
C GLU A 64 8.64 20.52 14.73
N THR A 65 7.52 19.94 14.34
CA THR A 65 6.72 19.08 15.24
C THR A 65 7.32 17.70 15.45
N PHE A 66 8.14 17.21 14.53
CA PHE A 66 8.84 15.93 14.70
C PHE A 66 10.11 16.04 15.53
N SER A 67 10.70 17.24 15.64
CA SER A 67 11.84 17.48 16.53
C SER A 67 11.41 17.72 17.99
N ASN A 68 10.13 18.03 18.24
CA ASN A 68 9.58 18.20 19.57
C ASN A 68 9.24 16.84 20.23
N ILE A 69 10.10 16.39 21.14
CA ILE A 69 9.95 15.10 21.85
C ILE A 69 8.79 15.15 22.87
N ASP A 70 8.43 16.34 23.35
CA ASP A 70 7.45 16.51 24.43
C ASP A 70 5.99 16.39 23.95
N ASP A 71 5.72 16.46 22.64
CA ASP A 71 4.39 16.24 22.05
C ASP A 71 4.43 15.24 20.87
N PRO A 72 4.50 13.93 21.16
CA PRO A 72 4.53 12.90 20.12
C PRO A 72 3.17 12.68 19.44
N SER A 73 2.14 13.46 19.79
CA SER A 73 0.77 13.28 19.32
C SER A 73 0.35 14.25 18.22
N ASN A 74 1.03 15.40 18.12
CA ASN A 74 0.68 16.48 17.21
C ASN A 74 1.78 16.67 16.16
N HIS A 75 1.73 15.83 15.13
CA HIS A 75 2.73 15.82 14.07
C HIS A 75 2.18 16.39 12.75
N GLY A 76 3.04 17.11 12.02
CA GLY A 76 2.69 17.65 10.71
C GLY A 76 2.53 16.61 9.60
N PHE A 77 2.16 17.09 8.41
CA PHE A 77 1.99 16.27 7.21
C PHE A 77 3.34 15.70 6.74
N ALA A 78 3.56 14.41 6.99
CA ALA A 78 4.81 13.71 6.71
C ALA A 78 4.67 12.71 5.54
N TYR A 79 4.07 13.16 4.45
CA TYR A 79 3.92 12.36 3.24
C TYR A 79 4.43 13.14 2.04
N LEU A 80 4.65 12.44 0.92
CA LEU A 80 4.94 13.11 -0.34
C LEU A 80 3.71 13.92 -0.82
N PRO A 81 3.90 14.91 -1.71
CA PRO A 81 2.87 15.91 -1.99
C PRO A 81 1.64 15.40 -2.76
N GLY A 82 1.65 14.14 -3.23
CA GLY A 82 0.59 13.59 -4.05
C GLY A 82 -0.77 13.59 -3.34
N MET A 83 -0.81 13.19 -2.07
CA MET A 83 -2.03 13.30 -1.27
C MET A 83 -2.39 14.76 -0.96
N LEU A 84 -1.41 15.59 -0.65
CA LEU A 84 -1.65 17.01 -0.34
C LEU A 84 -2.35 17.75 -1.49
N TYR A 85 -1.94 17.51 -2.74
CA TYR A 85 -2.61 18.12 -3.90
C TYR A 85 -4.01 17.57 -4.15
N LEU A 86 -4.20 16.26 -3.97
CA LEU A 86 -5.54 15.66 -4.07
C LEU A 86 -6.47 16.27 -3.03
N ASP A 87 -6.02 16.35 -1.78
CA ASP A 87 -6.80 16.88 -0.67
C ASP A 87 -7.07 18.38 -0.83
N THR A 88 -6.10 19.15 -1.36
CA THR A 88 -6.31 20.56 -1.72
C THR A 88 -7.44 20.71 -2.74
N ALA A 89 -7.42 19.92 -3.82
CA ALA A 89 -8.48 19.97 -4.84
C ALA A 89 -9.85 19.55 -4.28
N LEU A 90 -9.87 18.55 -3.39
CA LEU A 90 -11.08 18.07 -2.75
C LEU A 90 -11.64 19.05 -1.72
N MET A 91 -10.79 19.79 -1.01
CA MET A 91 -11.22 20.85 -0.09
C MET A 91 -11.94 21.96 -0.86
N TYR A 92 -11.37 22.45 -1.96
CA TYR A 92 -12.03 23.44 -2.82
C TYR A 92 -13.34 22.92 -3.43
N LEU A 93 -13.37 21.65 -3.84
CA LEU A 93 -14.60 21.02 -4.34
C LEU A 93 -15.66 20.91 -3.23
N GLY A 94 -15.24 20.59 -2.00
CA GLY A 94 -16.09 20.55 -0.82
C GLY A 94 -16.71 21.91 -0.53
N ASP A 95 -15.91 22.97 -0.52
CA ASP A 95 -16.38 24.35 -0.33
C ASP A 95 -17.39 24.75 -1.41
N PHE A 96 -17.10 24.44 -2.68
CA PHE A 96 -18.02 24.70 -3.79
C PHE A 96 -19.35 23.95 -3.66
N LEU A 97 -19.32 22.68 -3.27
CA LEU A 97 -20.50 21.83 -3.10
C LEU A 97 -21.19 22.00 -1.74
N LYS A 98 -20.61 22.77 -0.81
CA LYS A 98 -21.00 22.87 0.60
C LYS A 98 -21.02 21.50 1.29
N ILE A 99 -20.05 20.66 0.98
CA ILE A 99 -19.82 19.35 1.62
C ILE A 99 -18.56 19.45 2.45
N ASP A 100 -18.67 19.14 3.75
CA ASP A 100 -17.52 19.13 4.66
C ASP A 100 -16.41 18.20 4.13
N PHE A 101 -15.17 18.70 4.20
CA PHE A 101 -13.98 17.99 3.75
C PHE A 101 -13.94 16.55 4.27
N LYS A 102 -14.36 16.30 5.54
CA LYS A 102 -14.34 14.97 6.16
C LYS A 102 -15.11 13.89 5.40
N TYR A 103 -16.11 14.28 4.60
CA TYR A 103 -16.88 13.37 3.75
C TYR A 103 -16.25 13.25 2.36
N ILE A 104 -15.88 14.38 1.75
CA ILE A 104 -15.49 14.40 0.34
C ILE A 104 -14.16 13.67 0.09
N TRP A 105 -13.20 13.73 1.02
CA TRP A 105 -11.92 13.03 0.86
C TRP A 105 -12.08 11.51 0.84
N LYS A 106 -13.14 10.97 1.45
CA LYS A 106 -13.42 9.53 1.48
C LYS A 106 -13.96 8.99 0.16
N VAL A 107 -14.50 9.85 -0.70
CA VAL A 107 -15.05 9.46 -2.01
C VAL A 107 -13.96 8.86 -2.92
N PRO A 108 -12.83 9.53 -3.21
CA PRO A 108 -11.77 8.93 -4.03
C PRO A 108 -11.15 7.69 -3.37
N VAL A 109 -11.08 7.63 -2.03
CA VAL A 109 -10.62 6.44 -1.32
C VAL A 109 -11.57 5.26 -1.56
N LEU A 110 -12.88 5.47 -1.48
CA LEU A 110 -13.89 4.45 -1.76
C LEU A 110 -13.85 4.00 -3.22
N ILE A 111 -13.68 4.93 -4.17
CA ILE A 111 -13.52 4.61 -5.59
C ILE A 111 -12.28 3.73 -5.81
N ALA A 112 -11.15 4.06 -5.18
CA ALA A 112 -9.93 3.26 -5.25
C ALA A 112 -10.12 1.87 -4.61
N ASP A 113 -10.81 1.79 -3.47
CA ASP A 113 -11.14 0.55 -2.77
C ASP A 113 -11.99 -0.40 -3.65
N ILE A 114 -13.02 0.14 -4.33
CA ILE A 114 -13.81 -0.56 -5.34
C ILE A 114 -12.92 -0.98 -6.52
N GLY A 115 -12.07 -0.06 -7.00
CA GLY A 115 -11.13 -0.30 -8.09
C GLY A 115 -10.19 -1.47 -7.83
N ILE A 116 -9.71 -1.62 -6.59
CA ILE A 116 -8.89 -2.77 -6.15
C ILE A 116 -9.70 -4.07 -6.22
N GLY A 117 -10.94 -4.05 -5.72
CA GLY A 117 -11.85 -5.21 -5.83
C GLY A 117 -12.07 -5.65 -7.29
N ILE A 118 -12.35 -4.69 -8.19
CA ILE A 118 -12.48 -4.95 -9.64
C ILE A 118 -11.18 -5.52 -10.19
N PHE A 119 -10.04 -4.94 -9.82
CA PHE A 119 -8.73 -5.39 -10.27
C PHE A 119 -8.46 -6.83 -9.86
N ILE A 120 -8.69 -7.20 -8.60
CA ILE A 120 -8.53 -8.57 -8.10
C ILE A 120 -9.41 -9.54 -8.89
N PHE A 121 -10.68 -9.19 -9.11
CA PHE A 121 -11.61 -10.02 -9.88
C PHE A 121 -11.11 -10.29 -11.31
N LEU A 122 -10.60 -9.25 -11.98
CA LEU A 122 -10.06 -9.34 -13.33
C LEU A 122 -8.71 -10.09 -13.37
N ALA A 123 -7.82 -9.82 -12.42
CA ALA A 123 -6.51 -10.46 -12.32
C ALA A 123 -6.62 -11.97 -12.04
N THR A 124 -7.73 -12.41 -11.44
CA THR A 124 -8.03 -13.81 -11.13
C THR A 124 -8.99 -14.47 -12.12
N ARG A 125 -9.29 -13.83 -13.27
CA ARG A 125 -10.26 -14.33 -14.29
C ARG A 125 -10.05 -15.76 -14.80
N LYS A 126 -8.81 -16.27 -14.73
CA LYS A 126 -8.48 -17.65 -15.13
C LYS A 126 -8.84 -18.70 -14.07
N ARG A 127 -9.34 -18.28 -12.91
CA ARG A 127 -9.76 -19.14 -11.80
C ARG A 127 -11.28 -19.33 -11.79
N SER A 128 -11.74 -20.29 -11.00
CA SER A 128 -13.18 -20.54 -10.83
C SER A 128 -13.90 -19.30 -10.32
N PHE A 129 -15.15 -19.11 -10.71
CA PHE A 129 -15.98 -17.99 -10.24
C PHE A 129 -15.99 -17.85 -8.71
N PHE A 130 -16.12 -18.97 -7.99
CA PHE A 130 -16.02 -19.00 -6.53
C PHE A 130 -14.75 -18.35 -6.00
N LEU A 131 -13.57 -18.72 -6.52
CA LEU A 131 -12.31 -18.14 -6.06
C LEU A 131 -12.24 -16.64 -6.35
N ARG A 132 -12.73 -16.19 -7.52
CA ARG A 132 -12.74 -14.77 -7.88
C ARG A 132 -13.54 -13.95 -6.89
N ILE A 133 -14.76 -14.38 -6.59
CA ILE A 133 -15.62 -13.75 -5.58
C ILE A 133 -14.98 -13.81 -4.20
N LEU A 134 -14.42 -14.97 -3.80
CA LEU A 134 -13.80 -15.12 -2.50
C LEU A 134 -12.63 -14.15 -2.30
N MET A 135 -11.76 -13.95 -3.31
CA MET A 135 -10.65 -12.99 -3.19
C MET A 135 -11.16 -11.55 -3.04
N VAL A 136 -12.20 -11.17 -3.80
CA VAL A 136 -12.83 -9.85 -3.65
C VAL A 136 -13.48 -9.69 -2.29
N ALA A 137 -14.15 -10.73 -1.79
CA ALA A 137 -14.73 -10.75 -0.45
C ALA A 137 -13.66 -10.60 0.63
N ILE A 138 -12.52 -11.29 0.52
CA ILE A 138 -11.42 -11.14 1.49
C ILE A 138 -10.86 -9.70 1.48
N TRP A 139 -10.81 -9.04 0.33
CA TRP A 139 -10.41 -7.63 0.25
C TRP A 139 -11.42 -6.71 0.96
N PHE A 140 -12.70 -6.79 0.62
CA PHE A 140 -13.71 -5.92 1.24
C PHE A 140 -13.92 -6.24 2.72
N PHE A 141 -13.92 -7.51 3.10
CA PHE A 141 -14.17 -7.93 4.46
C PHE A 141 -12.86 -8.28 5.18
N ASN A 142 -11.76 -7.59 4.88
CA ASN A 142 -10.47 -7.83 5.54
C ASN A 142 -10.57 -7.50 7.05
N PRO A 143 -9.79 -8.15 7.93
CA PRO A 143 -9.90 -7.96 9.38
C PRO A 143 -9.70 -6.50 9.81
N TYR A 144 -8.81 -5.78 9.14
CA TYR A 144 -8.54 -4.39 9.46
C TYR A 144 -9.78 -3.50 9.29
N ALA A 145 -10.63 -3.75 8.30
CA ALA A 145 -11.90 -3.04 8.12
C ALA A 145 -12.90 -3.27 9.28
N TYR A 146 -12.83 -4.43 9.95
CA TYR A 146 -13.67 -4.74 11.11
C TYR A 146 -13.10 -4.19 12.42
N PHE A 147 -11.83 -4.49 12.73
CA PHE A 147 -11.22 -4.16 14.02
C PHE A 147 -10.85 -2.68 14.19
N ARG A 148 -10.63 -1.93 13.11
CA ARG A 148 -10.36 -0.49 13.26
C ARG A 148 -11.62 0.29 13.65
N GLY A 149 -12.80 -0.23 13.34
CA GLY A 149 -14.06 0.46 13.58
C GLY A 149 -14.15 1.82 12.89
N GLY A 150 -13.46 2.00 11.75
CA GLY A 150 -13.46 3.27 11.04
C GLY A 150 -12.81 3.30 9.67
N TYR A 151 -13.13 4.36 8.91
CA TYR A 151 -12.69 4.57 7.53
C TYR A 151 -11.89 5.87 7.37
N THR A 152 -10.77 5.94 8.08
CA THR A 152 -9.94 7.15 8.21
C THR A 152 -8.56 6.99 7.55
N TYR A 153 -8.42 6.18 6.50
CA TYR A 153 -7.12 5.82 5.91
C TYR A 153 -7.10 6.02 4.39
N PHE A 154 -5.96 6.44 3.85
CA PHE A 154 -5.77 6.77 2.43
C PHE A 154 -5.11 5.66 1.61
N ASP A 155 -4.69 4.56 2.25
CA ASP A 155 -3.93 3.48 1.61
C ASP A 155 -4.55 2.91 0.32
N PRO A 156 -5.90 2.79 0.17
CA PRO A 156 -6.52 2.29 -1.06
C PRO A 156 -6.11 3.05 -2.32
N ILE A 157 -5.92 4.37 -2.25
CA ILE A 157 -5.51 5.18 -3.41
C ILE A 157 -4.12 4.72 -3.88
N THR A 158 -3.18 4.62 -2.96
CA THR A 158 -1.81 4.16 -3.24
C THR A 158 -1.79 2.74 -3.77
N ILE A 159 -2.53 1.83 -3.13
CA ILE A 159 -2.61 0.42 -3.54
C ILE A 159 -3.20 0.30 -4.95
N PHE A 160 -4.23 1.08 -5.26
CA PHE A 160 -4.85 1.06 -6.58
C PHE A 160 -3.89 1.52 -7.67
N PHE A 161 -3.18 2.63 -7.48
CA PHE A 161 -2.16 3.10 -8.42
C PHE A 161 -1.00 2.09 -8.57
N MET A 162 -0.57 1.47 -7.47
CA MET A 162 0.44 0.41 -7.49
C MET A 162 0.00 -0.80 -8.35
N LEU A 163 -1.25 -1.26 -8.20
CA LEU A 163 -1.80 -2.36 -9.00
C LEU A 163 -1.94 -2.01 -10.48
N LEU A 164 -2.45 -0.80 -10.79
CA LEU A 164 -2.53 -0.32 -12.17
C LEU A 164 -1.14 -0.22 -12.81
N SER A 165 -0.15 0.25 -12.05
CA SER A 165 1.23 0.31 -12.52
C SER A 165 1.77 -1.08 -12.90
N LEU A 166 1.57 -2.09 -12.04
CA LEU A 166 1.94 -3.48 -12.34
C LEU A 166 1.17 -4.05 -13.54
N TYR A 167 -0.11 -3.70 -13.70
CA TYR A 167 -0.90 -4.10 -14.86
C TYR A 167 -0.32 -3.58 -16.18
N TYR A 168 0.13 -2.31 -16.20
CA TYR A 168 0.73 -1.68 -17.37
C TYR A 168 2.22 -1.99 -17.57
N LEU A 169 2.91 -2.59 -16.58
CA LEU A 169 4.36 -2.83 -16.62
C LEU A 169 4.86 -3.48 -17.92
N GLU A 170 4.14 -4.45 -18.46
CA GLU A 170 4.51 -5.16 -19.70
C GLU A 170 3.70 -4.69 -20.93
N LYS A 171 2.87 -3.65 -20.77
CA LYS A 171 1.94 -3.15 -21.80
C LYS A 171 2.31 -1.76 -22.28
N ASN A 172 2.72 -0.89 -21.35
CA ASN A 172 3.07 0.49 -21.61
C ASN A 172 3.92 1.02 -20.45
N SER A 173 5.24 1.07 -20.66
CA SER A 173 6.20 1.48 -19.63
C SER A 173 6.00 2.92 -19.14
N VAL A 174 5.55 3.82 -20.02
CA VAL A 174 5.24 5.21 -19.64
C VAL A 174 4.08 5.24 -18.66
N LYS A 175 2.93 4.63 -18.99
CA LYS A 175 1.77 4.55 -18.08
C LYS A 175 2.14 3.87 -16.77
N SER A 176 2.91 2.79 -16.84
CA SER A 176 3.41 2.10 -15.64
C SER A 176 4.24 3.02 -14.75
N GLY A 177 5.18 3.79 -15.32
CA GLY A 177 6.03 4.74 -14.61
C GLY A 177 5.24 5.89 -13.99
N LEU A 178 4.30 6.49 -14.75
CA LEU A 178 3.42 7.54 -14.23
C LEU A 178 2.61 7.05 -13.02
N LEU A 179 1.93 5.91 -13.16
CA LEU A 179 1.10 5.33 -12.10
C LEU A 179 1.94 4.90 -10.89
N TYR A 180 3.16 4.42 -11.11
CA TYR A 180 4.05 4.03 -10.02
C TYR A 180 4.50 5.25 -9.20
N ALA A 181 4.89 6.33 -9.88
CA ALA A 181 5.28 7.56 -9.23
C ALA A 181 4.10 8.21 -8.49
N LEU A 182 2.88 8.13 -9.04
CA LEU A 182 1.66 8.55 -8.32
C LEU A 182 1.35 7.68 -7.10
N ALA A 183 1.63 6.38 -7.17
CA ALA A 183 1.52 5.51 -6.00
C ALA A 183 2.52 5.98 -4.92
N ILE A 184 3.80 6.15 -5.26
CA ILE A 184 4.81 6.61 -4.30
C ILE A 184 4.49 8.00 -3.74
N SER A 185 4.01 8.93 -4.58
CA SER A 185 3.71 10.30 -4.16
C SER A 185 2.53 10.40 -3.21
N THR A 186 1.65 9.40 -3.19
CA THR A 186 0.53 9.34 -2.22
C THR A 186 0.96 8.69 -0.91
N LYS A 187 1.72 7.59 -0.96
CA LYS A 187 2.40 6.97 0.19
C LYS A 187 3.66 6.28 -0.31
N THR A 188 4.71 6.26 0.51
CA THR A 188 6.03 5.78 0.07
C THR A 188 6.12 4.27 -0.12
N PHE A 189 5.34 3.44 0.58
CA PHE A 189 5.50 1.98 0.63
C PHE A 189 5.57 1.23 -0.72
N PRO A 190 4.99 1.69 -1.85
CA PRO A 190 5.20 1.06 -3.15
C PRO A 190 6.68 0.98 -3.55
N TYR A 191 7.56 1.82 -3.00
CA TYR A 191 9.00 1.75 -3.23
C TYR A 191 9.59 0.34 -2.97
N LEU A 192 9.00 -0.42 -2.04
CA LEU A 192 9.42 -1.77 -1.70
C LEU A 192 9.45 -2.69 -2.93
N ILE A 193 8.55 -2.48 -3.89
CA ILE A 193 8.46 -3.30 -5.10
C ILE A 193 9.19 -2.69 -6.30
N PHE A 194 9.96 -1.61 -6.14
CA PHE A 194 10.72 -0.98 -7.22
C PHE A 194 11.57 -1.96 -8.03
N PRO A 195 12.33 -2.90 -7.42
CA PRO A 195 13.13 -3.82 -8.22
C PRO A 195 12.29 -4.78 -9.05
N VAL A 196 11.00 -5.01 -8.74
CA VAL A 196 10.11 -5.80 -9.62
C VAL A 196 9.97 -5.10 -10.96
N PHE A 197 9.80 -3.77 -10.97
CA PHE A 197 9.71 -2.97 -12.20
C PHE A 197 11.01 -3.01 -12.98
N VAL A 198 12.14 -2.78 -12.30
CA VAL A 198 13.47 -2.80 -12.91
C VAL A 198 13.75 -4.18 -13.52
N PHE A 199 13.63 -5.26 -12.74
CA PHE A 199 13.95 -6.60 -13.22
C PHE A 199 12.99 -7.07 -14.31
N THR A 200 11.69 -6.80 -14.21
CA THR A 200 10.71 -7.19 -15.25
C THR A 200 10.99 -6.50 -16.60
N LEU A 201 11.46 -5.25 -16.58
CA LEU A 201 11.84 -4.51 -17.78
C LEU A 201 13.26 -4.84 -18.28
N LEU A 202 14.10 -5.44 -17.44
CA LEU A 202 15.42 -5.92 -17.83
C LEU A 202 15.33 -7.30 -18.53
N PRO A 203 16.16 -7.55 -19.56
CA PRO A 203 16.22 -8.87 -20.18
C PRO A 203 16.77 -9.93 -19.25
N VAL A 204 16.17 -11.12 -19.32
CA VAL A 204 16.54 -12.30 -18.50
C VAL A 204 17.73 -13.09 -19.08
N SER A 205 18.14 -12.82 -20.32
CA SER A 205 19.20 -13.57 -21.01
C SER A 205 20.20 -12.64 -21.70
N ILE A 206 21.50 -12.98 -21.62
CA ILE A 206 22.59 -12.35 -22.37
C ILE A 206 22.31 -12.40 -23.88
N THR A 207 21.68 -13.46 -24.37
CA THR A 207 21.31 -13.63 -25.79
C THR A 207 20.20 -12.65 -26.21
N GLN A 208 19.16 -12.47 -25.37
CA GLN A 208 18.12 -11.46 -25.60
C GLN A 208 18.67 -10.04 -25.47
N PHE A 209 19.60 -9.82 -24.54
CA PHE A 209 20.28 -8.52 -24.40
C PHE A 209 21.09 -8.19 -25.65
N LYS A 210 21.76 -9.16 -26.27
CA LYS A 210 22.50 -8.95 -27.53
C LYS A 210 21.58 -8.66 -28.72
N GLN A 211 20.44 -9.35 -28.84
CA GLN A 211 19.51 -9.16 -29.96
C GLN A 211 18.63 -7.90 -29.84
N ASN A 212 18.27 -7.49 -28.61
CA ASN A 212 17.29 -6.41 -28.37
C ASN A 212 17.81 -5.27 -27.49
N LYS A 213 19.12 -5.02 -27.49
CA LYS A 213 19.79 -4.03 -26.62
C LYS A 213 19.13 -2.64 -26.63
N ASN A 214 18.67 -2.19 -27.80
CA ASN A 214 18.09 -0.86 -27.96
C ASN A 214 16.66 -0.76 -27.43
N ILE A 215 15.81 -1.77 -27.66
CA ILE A 215 14.40 -1.76 -27.25
C ILE A 215 14.27 -1.79 -25.72
N LEU A 216 15.11 -2.57 -25.04
CA LEU A 216 15.00 -2.77 -23.59
C LEU A 216 15.48 -1.57 -22.77
N LYS A 217 16.59 -0.95 -23.19
CA LYS A 217 17.01 0.35 -22.64
C LYS A 217 15.92 1.39 -22.81
N THR A 218 15.19 1.33 -23.93
CA THR A 218 14.11 2.26 -24.23
C THR A 218 12.92 2.09 -23.28
N GLU A 219 12.50 0.86 -22.95
CA GLU A 219 11.34 0.65 -22.06
C GLU A 219 11.64 1.01 -20.59
N LEU A 220 12.81 0.62 -20.06
CA LEU A 220 13.22 1.04 -18.71
C LEU A 220 13.40 2.56 -18.64
N ALA A 221 14.02 3.19 -19.65
CA ALA A 221 14.17 4.64 -19.70
C ALA A 221 12.80 5.34 -19.76
N LYS A 222 11.85 4.85 -20.58
CA LYS A 222 10.49 5.38 -20.62
C LYS A 222 9.81 5.33 -19.25
N PHE A 223 9.93 4.19 -18.54
CA PHE A 223 9.39 4.05 -17.19
C PHE A 223 10.01 5.05 -16.22
N LEU A 224 11.34 5.14 -16.18
CA LEU A 224 12.08 6.03 -15.27
C LEU A 224 11.83 7.51 -15.59
N MET A 225 11.85 7.90 -16.86
CA MET A 225 11.60 9.28 -17.29
C MET A 225 10.16 9.71 -17.00
N ALA A 226 9.19 8.82 -17.19
CA ALA A 226 7.81 9.10 -16.81
C ALA A 226 7.66 9.30 -15.30
N GLY A 227 8.29 8.43 -14.50
CA GLY A 227 8.29 8.57 -13.04
C GLY A 227 9.01 9.84 -12.56
N LEU A 228 10.15 10.17 -13.17
CA LEU A 228 10.91 11.38 -12.89
C LEU A 228 10.11 12.64 -13.24
N ALA A 229 9.40 12.64 -14.36
CA ALA A 229 8.53 13.76 -14.74
C ALA A 229 7.47 14.01 -13.66
N VAL A 230 6.80 12.98 -13.16
CA VAL A 230 5.86 13.11 -12.04
C VAL A 230 6.56 13.62 -10.79
N ALA A 231 7.71 13.06 -10.42
CA ALA A 231 8.47 13.46 -9.24
C ALA A 231 8.89 14.94 -9.27
N ILE A 232 9.33 15.44 -10.44
CA ILE A 232 9.64 16.85 -10.65
C ILE A 232 8.37 17.68 -10.51
N LEU A 233 7.31 17.35 -11.26
CA LEU A 233 6.05 18.11 -11.28
C LEU A 233 5.45 18.25 -9.88
N ILE A 234 5.42 17.18 -9.09
CA ILE A 234 4.87 17.24 -7.73
C ILE A 234 5.77 18.01 -6.76
N SER A 235 7.06 18.16 -7.07
CA SER A 235 8.02 18.84 -6.20
C SER A 235 8.20 20.32 -6.56
N LEU A 236 7.69 20.77 -7.72
CA LEU A 236 7.88 22.15 -8.21
C LEU A 236 7.54 23.24 -7.19
N PRO A 237 6.44 23.15 -6.40
CA PRO A 237 6.11 24.20 -5.42
C PRO A 237 7.13 24.36 -4.28
N PHE A 238 7.99 23.35 -4.07
CA PHE A 238 9.01 23.32 -3.02
C PHE A 238 10.43 23.57 -3.57
N MET A 239 10.55 23.99 -4.83
CA MET A 239 11.84 24.27 -5.48
C MET A 239 12.16 25.77 -5.53
N LYS A 240 11.51 26.60 -4.69
CA LYS A 240 11.72 28.05 -4.68
C LYS A 240 13.15 28.44 -4.24
N SER A 241 13.74 27.63 -3.36
CA SER A 241 15.12 27.78 -2.89
C SER A 241 15.68 26.42 -2.45
N VAL A 242 16.99 26.34 -2.22
CA VAL A 242 17.64 25.12 -1.69
C VAL A 242 17.10 24.78 -0.28
N GLU A 243 16.85 25.79 0.54
CA GLU A 243 16.27 25.64 1.88
C GLU A 243 14.84 25.07 1.80
N ASP A 244 14.03 25.58 0.88
CA ASP A 244 12.65 25.13 0.68
C ASP A 244 12.60 23.66 0.25
N PHE A 245 13.48 23.30 -0.69
CA PHE A 245 13.59 21.93 -1.17
C PHE A 245 14.12 20.98 -0.10
N SER A 246 15.14 21.40 0.67
CA SER A 246 15.68 20.63 1.78
C SER A 246 14.63 20.40 2.87
N THR A 247 13.86 21.43 3.22
CA THR A 247 12.76 21.34 4.19
C THR A 247 11.69 20.36 3.74
N TYR A 248 11.30 20.42 2.47
CA TYR A 248 10.39 19.44 1.87
C TYR A 248 10.94 18.02 1.97
N LEU A 249 12.18 17.80 1.53
CA LEU A 249 12.77 16.46 1.53
C LEU A 249 12.88 15.90 2.96
N ASN A 250 13.30 16.73 3.92
CA ASN A 250 13.35 16.36 5.32
C ASN A 250 11.96 15.98 5.86
N GLY A 251 10.97 16.85 5.68
CA GLY A 251 9.60 16.64 6.16
C GLY A 251 8.85 15.50 5.48
N ALA A 252 9.09 15.23 4.20
CA ALA A 252 8.37 14.19 3.46
C ALA A 252 9.03 12.81 3.53
N VAL A 253 10.36 12.74 3.70
CA VAL A 253 11.14 11.50 3.59
C VAL A 253 11.88 11.16 4.88
N PHE A 254 12.55 12.12 5.52
CA PHE A 254 13.53 11.83 6.56
C PHE A 254 13.00 11.94 7.99
N VAL A 255 11.93 12.69 8.27
CA VAL A 255 11.36 12.81 9.63
C VAL A 255 10.93 11.48 10.26
N HIS A 256 10.70 10.43 9.47
CA HIS A 256 10.37 9.10 9.98
C HIS A 256 11.60 8.28 10.40
N ALA A 257 12.81 8.67 10.01
CA ALA A 257 14.04 7.95 10.36
C ALA A 257 14.39 8.06 11.85
N GLU A 258 13.93 9.14 12.51
CA GLU A 258 14.27 9.48 13.90
C GLU A 258 13.11 9.25 14.88
N ARG A 259 12.00 8.65 14.43
CA ARG A 259 10.86 8.40 15.32
C ARG A 259 11.23 7.48 16.49
N PHE A 260 10.79 7.86 17.68
CA PHE A 260 10.69 6.93 18.81
C PHE A 260 9.85 5.70 18.40
N VAL A 261 10.12 4.55 18.99
CA VAL A 261 9.50 3.27 18.60
C VAL A 261 7.97 3.33 18.84
N GLN A 262 7.20 3.68 17.81
CA GLN A 262 5.73 3.83 17.86
C GLN A 262 4.96 2.56 17.44
N GLY A 263 5.62 1.41 17.46
CA GLY A 263 5.00 0.12 17.17
C GLY A 263 6.01 -1.00 17.31
N ARG A 264 5.50 -2.22 17.46
CA ARG A 264 6.33 -3.38 17.78
C ARG A 264 6.45 -4.29 16.53
N PRO A 265 7.66 -4.65 16.08
CA PRO A 265 7.91 -5.51 14.91
C PRO A 265 7.14 -6.83 14.98
N PHE A 266 6.95 -7.53 13.85
CA PHE A 266 6.39 -8.89 13.89
C PHE A 266 7.24 -9.84 14.74
N LEU A 267 8.56 -9.75 14.58
CA LEU A 267 9.52 -10.45 15.43
C LEU A 267 9.42 -10.02 16.90
N TYR A 268 9.04 -8.78 17.20
CA TYR A 268 8.78 -8.34 18.57
C TYR A 268 7.51 -8.97 19.14
N TYR A 269 6.50 -9.17 18.31
CA TYR A 269 5.30 -9.86 18.72
C TYR A 269 5.62 -11.29 19.19
N ILE A 270 6.50 -11.99 18.49
CA ILE A 270 7.04 -13.29 18.93
C ILE A 270 7.80 -13.14 20.26
N SER A 271 8.72 -12.16 20.34
CA SER A 271 9.44 -11.81 21.57
C SER A 271 8.52 -11.52 22.76
N TYR A 272 7.42 -10.80 22.55
CA TYR A 272 6.46 -10.41 23.57
C TYR A 272 5.72 -11.64 24.11
N TYR A 273 5.20 -12.49 23.23
CA TYR A 273 4.50 -13.71 23.64
C TYR A 273 5.42 -14.74 24.30
N TRP A 274 6.68 -14.79 23.88
CA TRP A 274 7.66 -15.75 24.42
C TRP A 274 8.57 -15.16 25.49
N LYS A 275 8.39 -13.88 25.85
CA LYS A 275 9.21 -13.14 26.82
C LYS A 275 10.72 -13.20 26.50
N ILE A 276 11.10 -13.07 25.23
CA ILE A 276 12.50 -13.07 24.75
C ILE A 276 12.88 -11.67 24.25
N GLU A 277 13.90 -11.03 24.82
CA GLU A 277 14.34 -9.68 24.43
C GLU A 277 15.20 -9.63 23.14
N LEU A 278 14.69 -10.16 22.01
CA LEU A 278 15.44 -10.18 20.73
C LEU A 278 15.85 -8.77 20.22
N PHE A 279 15.24 -7.70 20.76
CA PHE A 279 15.34 -6.33 20.26
C PHE A 279 16.27 -5.41 21.05
N ARG A 280 16.76 -5.81 22.22
CA ARG A 280 17.78 -5.03 22.93
C ARG A 280 19.18 -5.17 22.32
N ILE A 281 19.36 -6.13 21.40
CA ILE A 281 20.67 -6.52 20.87
C ILE A 281 20.97 -5.86 19.52
N ILE A 282 19.96 -5.61 18.67
CA ILE A 282 20.17 -5.11 17.30
C ILE A 282 19.69 -3.65 17.19
N PRO A 283 20.55 -2.70 16.74
CA PRO A 283 20.16 -1.30 16.56
C PRO A 283 18.96 -1.13 15.60
N PHE A 284 18.06 -0.21 15.92
CA PHE A 284 16.84 0.10 15.15
C PHE A 284 17.12 0.39 13.66
N GLY A 285 18.23 1.06 13.37
CA GLY A 285 18.68 1.36 12.00
C GLY A 285 18.89 0.09 11.16
N VAL A 286 19.38 -1.00 11.75
CA VAL A 286 19.58 -2.27 11.04
C VAL A 286 18.25 -2.87 10.60
N TYR A 287 17.24 -2.89 11.49
CA TYR A 287 15.89 -3.35 11.14
C TYR A 287 15.27 -2.50 10.02
N THR A 288 15.45 -1.18 10.07
CA THR A 288 14.96 -0.27 9.02
C THR A 288 15.60 -0.57 7.66
N ILE A 289 16.92 -0.79 7.63
CA ILE A 289 17.66 -1.16 6.42
C ILE A 289 17.20 -2.52 5.90
N LEU A 290 17.09 -3.53 6.78
CA LEU A 290 16.63 -4.86 6.40
C LEU A 290 15.19 -4.83 5.86
N ALA A 291 14.27 -4.12 6.53
CA ALA A 291 12.89 -3.99 6.08
C ALA A 291 12.79 -3.33 4.71
N SER A 292 13.66 -2.35 4.43
CA SER A 292 13.67 -1.61 3.17
C SER A 292 14.30 -2.38 2.01
N PHE A 293 15.41 -3.11 2.27
CA PHE A 293 16.29 -3.59 1.19
C PHE A 293 16.48 -5.11 1.14
N SER A 294 16.24 -5.87 2.21
CA SER A 294 16.44 -7.34 2.16
C SER A 294 15.53 -8.01 1.14
N GLY A 295 14.31 -7.50 0.96
CA GLY A 295 13.37 -7.91 -0.07
C GLY A 295 13.89 -7.72 -1.48
N TRP A 296 14.66 -6.67 -1.73
CA TRP A 296 15.27 -6.38 -3.02
C TRP A 296 16.34 -7.42 -3.37
N ILE A 297 17.14 -7.81 -2.38
CA ILE A 297 18.18 -8.84 -2.51
C ILE A 297 17.55 -10.20 -2.79
N LEU A 298 16.54 -10.61 -2.00
CA LEU A 298 15.84 -11.88 -2.20
C LEU A 298 15.13 -11.93 -3.55
N LEU A 299 14.49 -10.82 -3.94
CA LEU A 299 13.85 -10.69 -5.24
C LEU A 299 14.85 -10.85 -6.38
N ALA A 300 16.02 -10.20 -6.30
CA ALA A 300 17.09 -10.35 -7.27
C ALA A 300 17.53 -11.82 -7.38
N PHE A 301 17.73 -12.50 -6.24
CA PHE A 301 18.07 -13.92 -6.22
C PHE A 301 17.00 -14.78 -6.92
N VAL A 302 15.73 -14.61 -6.56
CA VAL A 302 14.59 -15.33 -7.16
C VAL A 302 14.51 -15.10 -8.67
N TRP A 303 14.74 -13.85 -9.11
CA TRP A 303 14.74 -13.46 -10.51
C TRP A 303 15.88 -14.11 -11.30
N PHE A 304 17.13 -13.99 -10.82
CA PHE A 304 18.31 -14.54 -11.50
C PHE A 304 18.32 -16.07 -11.52
N LYS A 305 17.79 -16.71 -10.47
CA LYS A 305 17.55 -18.16 -10.43
C LYS A 305 16.35 -18.60 -11.27
N LYS A 306 15.59 -17.67 -11.85
CA LYS A 306 14.42 -17.91 -12.72
C LYS A 306 13.35 -18.79 -12.04
N ILE A 307 13.22 -18.69 -10.71
CA ILE A 307 12.24 -19.47 -9.94
C ILE A 307 10.81 -19.09 -10.37
N THR A 308 10.57 -17.81 -10.59
CA THR A 308 9.32 -17.30 -11.17
C THR A 308 9.58 -15.98 -11.89
N LYS A 309 8.75 -15.68 -12.89
CA LYS A 309 8.72 -14.39 -13.60
C LYS A 309 7.42 -13.63 -13.36
N ASP A 310 6.53 -14.19 -12.55
CA ASP A 310 5.23 -13.58 -12.34
C ASP A 310 5.37 -12.35 -11.44
N LYS A 311 5.22 -11.15 -12.01
CA LYS A 311 5.39 -9.88 -11.29
C LYS A 311 4.57 -9.79 -10.00
N TYR A 312 3.41 -10.41 -9.92
CA TYR A 312 2.60 -10.37 -8.69
C TYR A 312 3.16 -11.29 -7.61
N ILE A 313 3.69 -12.46 -7.97
CA ILE A 313 4.41 -13.34 -7.04
C ILE A 313 5.69 -12.64 -6.56
N LEU A 314 6.44 -12.03 -7.49
CA LEU A 314 7.66 -11.30 -7.19
C LEU A 314 7.40 -10.11 -6.25
N SER A 315 6.31 -9.36 -6.45
CA SER A 315 5.93 -8.24 -5.58
C SER A 315 5.59 -8.64 -4.14
N VAL A 316 5.21 -9.89 -3.87
CA VAL A 316 4.95 -10.34 -2.49
C VAL A 316 6.25 -10.45 -1.67
N ILE A 317 7.38 -10.77 -2.30
CA ILE A 317 8.65 -11.01 -1.60
C ILE A 317 9.11 -9.77 -0.80
N PRO A 318 9.21 -8.55 -1.39
CA PRO A 318 9.62 -7.38 -0.62
C PRO A 318 8.68 -7.00 0.52
N PHE A 319 7.38 -7.23 0.34
CA PHE A 319 6.42 -7.00 1.41
C PHE A 319 6.62 -7.98 2.57
N LEU A 320 6.77 -9.28 2.30
CA LEU A 320 7.01 -10.27 3.36
C LEU A 320 8.28 -9.97 4.16
N THR A 321 9.37 -9.58 3.48
CA THR A 321 10.59 -9.16 4.18
C THR A 321 10.38 -7.88 4.97
N PHE A 322 9.61 -6.92 4.43
CA PHE A 322 9.26 -5.70 5.15
C PHE A 322 8.49 -6.04 6.44
N TYR A 323 7.48 -6.91 6.41
CA TYR A 323 6.76 -7.31 7.63
C TYR A 323 7.65 -8.03 8.64
N LEU A 324 8.59 -8.83 8.16
CA LEU A 324 9.51 -9.57 9.02
C LEU A 324 10.44 -8.63 9.78
N PHE A 325 10.98 -7.61 9.11
CA PHE A 325 12.03 -6.75 9.66
C PHE A 325 11.56 -5.35 10.08
N THR A 326 10.37 -4.90 9.69
CA THR A 326 9.92 -3.53 9.98
C THR A 326 9.94 -3.30 11.48
N PRO A 327 10.66 -2.29 11.96
CA PRO A 327 10.77 -2.07 13.39
C PRO A 327 9.49 -1.46 13.98
N VAL A 328 8.57 -0.99 13.13
CA VAL A 328 7.27 -0.46 13.50
C VAL A 328 6.26 -1.09 12.55
N LEU A 329 5.37 -1.93 13.06
CA LEU A 329 4.27 -2.49 12.29
C LEU A 329 2.99 -1.74 12.67
N ASN A 330 2.44 -0.93 11.78
CA ASN A 330 1.14 -0.27 11.99
C ASN A 330 0.01 -1.20 11.53
N ARG A 331 -1.18 -1.07 12.14
CA ARG A 331 -2.40 -1.79 11.75
C ARG A 331 -2.71 -1.64 10.25
N THR A 332 -2.50 -0.46 9.69
CA THR A 332 -2.73 -0.18 8.25
C THR A 332 -1.87 -1.02 7.34
N TYR A 333 -0.66 -1.41 7.78
CA TYR A 333 0.31 -2.06 6.91
C TYR A 333 -0.26 -3.39 6.41
N LEU A 334 -1.01 -4.13 7.23
CA LEU A 334 -1.66 -5.39 6.83
C LEU A 334 -2.46 -5.30 5.52
N THR A 335 -2.97 -4.12 5.17
CA THR A 335 -3.71 -3.90 3.92
C THR A 335 -2.82 -3.71 2.69
N TRP A 336 -1.58 -3.24 2.86
CA TRP A 336 -0.71 -2.77 1.77
C TRP A 336 -0.42 -3.84 0.72
N PHE A 337 -0.13 -5.06 1.16
CA PHE A 337 0.23 -6.16 0.26
C PHE A 337 -0.91 -7.14 0.00
N LEU A 338 -2.05 -7.00 0.70
CA LEU A 338 -3.14 -7.97 0.65
C LEU A 338 -3.60 -8.25 -0.79
N PRO A 339 -3.87 -7.25 -1.67
CA PRO A 339 -4.27 -7.53 -3.05
C PRO A 339 -3.22 -8.31 -3.85
N LEU A 340 -1.94 -7.98 -3.65
CA LEU A 340 -0.84 -8.70 -4.30
C LEU A 340 -0.77 -10.15 -3.80
N PHE A 341 -0.93 -10.37 -2.50
CA PHE A 341 -0.97 -11.69 -1.88
C PHE A 341 -2.13 -12.54 -2.40
N LEU A 342 -3.34 -11.98 -2.47
CA LEU A 342 -4.52 -12.66 -3.04
C LEU A 342 -4.27 -13.08 -4.50
N ILE A 343 -3.72 -12.17 -5.32
CA ILE A 343 -3.42 -12.47 -6.71
C ILE A 343 -2.28 -13.50 -6.82
N ALA A 344 -1.20 -13.36 -6.04
CA ALA A 344 -0.05 -14.25 -6.07
C ALA A 344 -0.40 -15.67 -5.62
N THR A 345 -1.17 -15.85 -4.54
CA THR A 345 -1.59 -17.18 -4.06
C THR A 345 -2.41 -17.91 -5.13
N THR A 346 -3.28 -17.20 -5.86
CA THR A 346 -4.01 -17.75 -7.00
C THR A 346 -3.13 -18.03 -8.21
N ARG A 347 -1.85 -17.66 -8.23
CA ARG A 347 -0.91 -17.99 -9.31
C ARG A 347 0.03 -19.11 -8.92
N ILE A 348 0.44 -19.14 -7.65
CA ILE A 348 1.28 -20.19 -7.06
C ILE A 348 0.52 -21.52 -7.00
N PHE A 349 -0.67 -21.54 -6.43
CA PHE A 349 -1.38 -22.80 -6.16
C PHE A 349 -2.33 -23.16 -7.30
N ARG A 350 -2.15 -24.34 -7.90
CA ARG A 350 -3.07 -24.83 -8.94
C ARG A 350 -4.44 -25.21 -8.36
N LYS A 351 -4.45 -25.88 -7.20
CA LYS A 351 -5.68 -26.40 -6.58
C LYS A 351 -6.32 -25.33 -5.67
N TRP A 352 -7.63 -25.16 -5.78
CA TRP A 352 -8.36 -24.07 -5.12
C TRP A 352 -8.30 -24.12 -3.60
N TYR A 353 -8.29 -25.33 -3.01
CA TYR A 353 -8.31 -25.48 -1.56
C TYR A 353 -7.00 -25.00 -0.89
N TYR A 354 -5.85 -25.08 -1.58
CA TYR A 354 -4.60 -24.49 -1.06
C TYR A 354 -4.67 -22.96 -1.07
N VAL A 355 -5.28 -22.37 -2.11
CA VAL A 355 -5.53 -20.92 -2.15
C VAL A 355 -6.41 -20.51 -0.97
N VAL A 356 -7.51 -21.23 -0.74
CA VAL A 356 -8.41 -20.95 0.38
C VAL A 356 -7.70 -21.10 1.72
N LEU A 357 -6.99 -22.21 1.94
CA LEU A 357 -6.28 -22.48 3.19
C LEU A 357 -5.28 -21.36 3.51
N VAL A 358 -4.41 -21.02 2.56
CA VAL A 358 -3.36 -19.99 2.78
C VAL A 358 -3.97 -18.62 3.07
N ASN A 359 -5.02 -18.23 2.34
CA ASN A 359 -5.67 -16.94 2.55
C ASN A 359 -6.51 -16.92 3.85
N ALA A 360 -7.14 -18.04 4.23
CA ALA A 360 -7.85 -18.16 5.50
C ALA A 360 -6.87 -18.09 6.68
N THR A 361 -5.73 -18.78 6.61
CA THR A 361 -4.67 -18.68 7.63
C THR A 361 -4.16 -17.26 7.75
N PHE A 362 -3.89 -16.59 6.63
CA PHE A 362 -3.47 -15.18 6.63
C PHE A 362 -4.53 -14.26 7.25
N TYR A 363 -5.81 -14.50 6.94
CA TYR A 363 -6.94 -13.76 7.50
C TYR A 363 -7.03 -13.92 9.02
N VAL A 364 -7.00 -15.16 9.51
CA VAL A 364 -7.03 -15.49 10.94
C VAL A 364 -5.83 -14.86 11.64
N PHE A 365 -4.65 -14.95 11.03
CA PHE A 365 -3.45 -14.31 11.53
C PHE A 365 -3.59 -12.79 11.65
N CYS A 366 -4.13 -12.11 10.62
CA CYS A 366 -4.37 -10.67 10.66
C CYS A 366 -5.39 -10.28 11.74
N ALA A 367 -6.47 -11.05 11.87
CA ALA A 367 -7.46 -10.85 12.91
C ALA A 367 -6.83 -11.00 14.30
N TRP A 368 -6.12 -12.10 14.53
CA TRP A 368 -5.38 -12.36 15.77
C TRP A 368 -4.39 -11.25 16.09
N TYR A 369 -3.63 -10.79 15.10
CA TYR A 369 -2.68 -9.70 15.27
C TYR A 369 -3.36 -8.40 15.72
N LEU A 370 -4.54 -8.07 15.17
CA LEU A 370 -5.27 -6.84 15.46
C LEU A 370 -5.97 -6.84 16.83
N ILE A 371 -6.35 -8.01 17.38
CA ILE A 371 -7.04 -8.11 18.69
C ILE A 371 -6.27 -7.38 19.81
N PRO A 372 -4.97 -7.64 20.07
CA PRO A 372 -4.26 -6.95 21.14
C PRO A 372 -4.08 -5.45 20.90
N TRP A 373 -4.20 -4.96 19.66
CA TRP A 373 -4.15 -3.53 19.41
C TRP A 373 -5.36 -2.79 19.99
N GLU A 374 -6.53 -3.43 20.12
CA GLU A 374 -7.70 -2.81 20.78
C GLU A 374 -7.42 -2.53 22.26
N ARG A 375 -6.65 -3.42 22.90
CA ARG A 375 -6.29 -3.30 24.32
C ARG A 375 -5.14 -2.33 24.57
N GLY A 376 -4.53 -1.79 23.50
CA GLY A 376 -3.23 -1.13 23.59
C GLY A 376 -2.12 -2.14 23.87
N PHE A 377 -0.94 -1.95 23.25
CA PHE A 377 0.26 -2.65 23.72
C PHE A 377 0.66 -2.00 25.05
N HIS A 378 -0.01 -2.38 26.14
CA HIS A 378 0.50 -2.07 27.46
C HIS A 378 1.85 -2.75 27.59
N GLU A 379 2.85 -1.95 27.93
CA GLU A 379 4.21 -2.41 28.17
C GLU A 379 4.15 -3.57 29.16
N TRP A 380 4.53 -4.76 28.72
CA TRP A 380 4.98 -5.75 29.69
C TRP A 380 6.30 -5.20 30.22
N HIS A 381 6.21 -4.52 31.36
CA HIS A 381 7.35 -4.31 32.23
C HIS A 381 7.43 -5.57 33.12
N PRO A 382 8.50 -6.37 33.00
CA PRO A 382 8.75 -7.48 33.92
C PRO A 382 8.69 -7.06 35.38
#